data_AF-G5QBM3-F1
#
_entry.id   AF-G5QBM3-F1
#
_cell.length_a   1.000
_cell.length_b   1.000
_cell.length_c   1.000
_cell.angle_alpha   90.00
_cell.angle_beta   90.00
_cell.angle_gamma   90.00
#
_symmetry.space_group_name_H-M   'P 1'
#
loop_
_entity.id
_entity.type
_entity.pdbx_description
1 polymer ?
#
loop_
_entity_poly.entity_id
_entity_poly.type
_entity_poly.pdbx_seq_one_letter_code
_entity_poly.pdbx_strand_id
1 'polypeptide(L)' 'MIRRQRGGKLESVSWDEALNYVAERLSAIKAKYGPDAIQTTGSSRGTGNETNYVMQKFARAVIGTNQ' A
#
# COMPACT_ATOMS: atom_id res chain seq x y z
N MET A 1 5.64 -8.61 -7.68
CA MET A 1 4.78 -9.68 -8.23
C MET A 1 3.33 -9.27 -8.12
N ILE A 2 2.46 -9.69 -9.05
CA ILE A 2 1.02 -9.39 -9.03
C ILE A 2 0.22 -10.69 -9.22
N ARG A 3 -0.93 -10.79 -8.54
CA ARG A 3 -1.92 -11.84 -8.76
C ARG A 3 -3.17 -11.21 -9.38
N ARG A 4 -3.38 -11.41 -10.68
CA ARG A 4 -4.47 -10.73 -11.42
C ARG A 4 -5.85 -11.29 -11.14
N GLN A 5 -5.94 -12.58 -10.81
CA GLN A 5 -7.20 -13.25 -10.49
C GLN A 5 -7.10 -13.90 -9.10
N ARG A 6 -8.17 -13.78 -8.30
CA ARG A 6 -8.26 -14.46 -7.01
C ARG A 6 -8.18 -15.97 -7.23
N GLY A 7 -7.31 -16.65 -6.47
CA GLY A 7 -7.01 -18.07 -6.66
C GLY A 7 -6.02 -18.38 -7.80
N GLY A 8 -5.64 -17.38 -8.59
CA GLY A 8 -4.63 -17.51 -9.64
C GLY A 8 -3.19 -17.51 -9.12
N LYS A 9 -2.26 -17.68 -10.06
CA LYS A 9 -0.82 -17.66 -9.81
C LYS A 9 -0.32 -16.26 -9.48
N LEU A 10 0.75 -16.20 -8.67
CA LEU A 10 1.48 -14.97 -8.41
C LEU A 10 2.58 -14.85 -9.47
N GLU A 11 2.56 -13.78 -10.27
CA GLU A 11 3.43 -13.62 -11.43
C GLU A 11 4.47 -12.53 -11.19
N SER A 12 5.70 -12.78 -11.66
CA SER A 12 6.78 -11.78 -11.65
C SER A 12 6.46 -10.64 -12.61
N VAL A 13 6.68 -9.42 -12.15
CA VAL A 13 6.43 -8.17 -12.90
C VAL A 13 7.56 -7.19 -12.62
N SER A 14 7.68 -6.16 -13.44
CA SER A 14 8.65 -5.07 -13.21
C SER A 14 8.29 -4.24 -11.97
N TRP A 15 9.26 -3.46 -11.50
CA TRP A 15 9.01 -2.49 -10.42
C TRP A 15 7.99 -1.43 -10.81
N ASP A 16 8.09 -0.90 -12.03
CA ASP A 16 7.17 0.11 -12.55
C ASP A 16 5.72 -0.40 -12.52
N GLU A 17 5.49 -1.61 -13.03
CA GLU A 17 4.16 -2.21 -13.04
C GLU A 17 3.62 -2.44 -11.63
N ALA A 18 4.46 -2.94 -10.71
CA ALA A 18 4.04 -3.19 -9.34
C ALA A 18 3.66 -1.92 -8.58
N LEU A 19 4.48 -0.87 -8.69
CA LEU A 19 4.26 0.39 -7.97
C LEU A 19 3.06 1.15 -8.55
N ASN A 20 2.92 1.21 -9.88
CA ASN A 20 1.77 1.83 -10.54
C ASN A 20 0.47 1.10 -10.17
N TYR A 21 0.48 -0.24 -10.18
CA TYR A 21 -0.69 -1.03 -9.79
C TYR A 21 -1.14 -0.73 -8.35
N VAL A 22 -0.21 -0.62 -7.40
CA VAL A 22 -0.53 -0.30 -5.99
C VAL A 22 -1.07 1.13 -5.88
N ALA A 23 -0.41 2.11 -6.51
CA ALA A 23 -0.84 3.51 -6.46
C ALA A 23 -2.25 3.70 -7.03
N GLU A 24 -2.54 3.10 -8.19
CA GLU A 24 -3.86 3.15 -8.82
C GLU A 24 -4.95 2.51 -7.95
N ARG A 25 -4.69 1.33 -7.39
CA ARG A 25 -5.68 0.61 -6.58
C ARG A 25 -5.96 1.32 -5.26
N LEU A 26 -4.92 1.80 -4.57
CA LEU A 26 -5.10 2.56 -3.34
C LEU A 26 -5.84 3.89 -3.60
N SER A 27 -5.49 4.59 -4.69
CA SER A 27 -6.18 5.84 -5.07
C SER A 27 -7.65 5.60 -5.41
N ALA A 28 -7.96 4.54 -6.15
CA ALA A 28 -9.33 4.17 -6.49
C ALA A 28 -10.15 3.79 -5.25
N ILE A 29 -9.58 3.03 -4.31
CA ILE A 29 -10.23 2.68 -3.04
C ILE A 29 -10.48 3.94 -2.21
N LYS A 30 -9.46 4.80 -2.04
CA LYS A 30 -9.56 6.08 -1.34
C LYS A 30 -10.68 6.95 -1.92
N ALA A 31 -10.74 7.08 -3.24
CA ALA A 31 -11.75 7.89 -3.91
C ALA A 31 -13.16 7.31 -3.74
N LYS A 32 -13.31 5.98 -3.73
CA LYS A 32 -14.61 5.31 -3.68
C LYS A 32 -15.17 5.17 -2.26
N TYR A 33 -14.32 4.90 -1.27
CA TYR A 33 -14.73 4.53 0.08
C TYR A 33 -14.19 5.46 1.18
N GLY A 34 -13.41 6.48 0.80
CA GLY A 34 -12.73 7.37 1.73
C GLY A 34 -11.36 6.84 2.19
N PRO A 35 -10.52 7.70 2.81
CA PRO A 35 -9.17 7.34 3.22
C PRO A 35 -9.12 6.29 4.33
N ASP A 36 -10.08 6.28 5.26
CA ASP A 36 -10.14 5.35 6.38
C ASP A 36 -10.50 3.91 5.97
N ALA A 37 -10.84 3.68 4.70
CA ALA A 37 -11.02 2.35 4.12
C ALA A 37 -9.68 1.61 3.88
N ILE A 38 -8.54 2.28 4.09
CA ILE A 38 -7.19 1.72 3.90
C ILE A 38 -6.49 1.64 5.25
N GLN A 39 -6.01 0.45 5.57
CA GLN A 39 -5.20 0.17 6.76
C GLN A 39 -3.74 -0.02 6.35
N THR A 40 -2.81 0.54 7.13
CA THR A 40 -1.37 0.28 6.98
C THR A 40 -0.80 -0.32 8.26
N THR A 41 0.35 -0.97 8.18
CA THR A 41 1.02 -1.55 9.35
C THR A 41 2.50 -1.19 9.33
N GLY A 42 3.02 -0.81 10.49
CA GLY A 42 4.47 -0.80 10.73
C GLY A 42 5.04 -2.22 10.85
N SER A 43 6.34 -2.30 11.11
CA SER A 43 7.04 -3.55 11.42
C SER A 43 7.94 -3.37 12.64
N SER A 44 7.77 -4.23 13.64
CA SER A 44 8.56 -4.23 14.88
C SER A 44 9.88 -5.01 14.75
N ARG A 45 10.28 -5.37 13.52
CA ARG A 45 11.49 -6.16 13.23
C ARG A 45 12.58 -5.28 12.61
N GLY A 46 13.49 -5.87 11.84
CA GLY A 46 14.71 -5.24 11.34
C GLY A 46 14.52 -4.12 10.31
N THR A 47 13.32 -3.55 10.14
CA THR A 47 13.09 -2.42 9.21
C THR A 47 13.60 -1.08 9.76
N GLY A 48 13.89 -1.00 11.06
CA GLY A 48 14.32 0.22 11.73
C GLY A 48 13.18 1.21 12.02
N ASN A 49 13.52 2.30 12.72
CA ASN A 49 12.55 3.32 13.14
C ASN A 49 12.15 4.22 11.96
N GLU A 50 13.07 4.48 11.05
CA GLU A 50 12.91 5.35 9.89
C GLU A 50 11.84 4.81 8.95
N THR A 51 11.83 3.50 8.70
CA THR A 51 10.81 2.88 7.85
C THR A 51 9.42 2.98 8.47
N ASN A 52 9.31 2.81 9.79
CA ASN A 52 8.05 3.00 10.50
C ASN A 52 7.59 4.47 10.47
N TYR A 53 8.54 5.40 10.58
CA TYR A 53 8.27 6.82 10.40
C TYR A 53 7.79 7.15 8.98
N VAL A 54 8.37 6.57 7.94
CA VAL A 54 7.91 6.76 6.56
C VAL A 54 6.53 6.16 6.36
N MET A 55 6.25 4.97 6.89
CA MET A 55 4.94 4.32 6.79
C MET A 55 3.84 5.18 7.40
N GLN A 56 4.04 5.67 8.63
CA GLN A 56 3.04 6.53 9.27
C GLN A 56 2.87 7.87 8.55
N LYS A 57 3.95 8.41 7.94
CA LYS A 57 3.88 9.63 7.14
C LYS A 57 3.06 9.39 5.87
N PHE A 58 3.23 8.24 5.22
CA PHE A 58 2.43 7.85 4.05
C PHE A 58 0.95 7.71 4.41
N ALA A 59 0.62 7.01 5.51
CA ALA A 59 -0.75 6.86 5.98
C ALA A 59 -1.43 8.22 6.23
N ARG A 60 -0.74 9.14 6.92
CA ARG A 60 -1.33 10.43 7.33
C ARG A 60 -1.30 11.48 6.24
N ALA A 61 -0.15 11.69 5.60
CA ALA A 61 0.03 12.79 4.66
C ALA A 61 -0.41 12.46 3.23
N VAL A 62 -0.36 11.17 2.83
CA VAL A 62 -0.68 10.75 1.46
C VAL A 62 -2.05 10.09 1.40
N ILE A 63 -2.29 9.07 2.22
CA ILE A 63 -3.61 8.44 2.28
C ILE A 63 -4.61 9.37 2.96
N GLY A 64 -4.25 9.98 4.10
CA GLY A 64 -5.15 10.82 4.89
C GLY A 64 -5.90 10.06 5.98
N THR A 65 -5.34 8.96 6.47
CA THR A 65 -5.90 8.10 7.53
C THR A 65 -5.00 8.05 8.75
N ASN A 66 -5.59 7.78 9.92
CA ASN A 66 -4.89 7.48 11.17
C ASN A 66 -5.04 6.02 11.61
N GLN A 67 -5.75 5.21 10.82
CA GLN A 67 -5.97 3.79 11.09
C GLN A 67 -4.66 3.01 11.05
#